data_AF-A0A3N2NE06-F1
#
_entry.id   AF-A0A3N2NE06-F1
#
_cell.length_a   1.000
_cell.length_b   1.000
_cell.length_c   1.000
_cell.angle_alpha   90.00
_cell.angle_beta   90.00
_cell.angle_gamma   90.00
#
_symmetry.space_group_name_H-M   'P 1'
#
loop_
_entity.id
_entity.type
_entity.pdbx_description
1 polymer ?
#
loop_
_entity_poly.entity_id
_entity_poly.type
_entity_poly.pdbx_seq_one_letter_code
_entity_poly.pdbx_strand_id
1 'polypeptide(L)'
;MKKILFAIPLLLAAGACSHKTEKMEYTQGVTHIGSAIGWRDSKPVNVMPKASAFRMNGDYANNVAITLNPDGSLAYFPDPSDISANSSPLEIGNGWWLNRQGISAKSVFTKYTFAEYSKLKTVPSIAELKASVIPGSRVSNMRELPFTISEAPQNLDSIRAYLSSDNTTGVYLQQVHK
;
A
#
# COMPACT_ATOMS: atom_id res chain seq x y z
N MET A 1 8.59 -67.76 -23.19
CA MET A 1 7.14 -68.08 -23.10
C MET A 1 6.86 -68.61 -21.71
N LYS A 2 6.15 -67.86 -20.86
CA LYS A 2 5.66 -68.36 -19.57
C LYS A 2 4.45 -67.51 -19.19
N LYS A 3 3.26 -68.12 -19.31
CA LYS A 3 1.98 -67.57 -18.89
C LYS A 3 1.86 -67.79 -17.38
N ILE A 4 1.42 -66.81 -16.60
CA ILE A 4 0.60 -67.06 -15.40
C ILE A 4 -0.39 -65.88 -15.28
N LEU A 5 -1.65 -66.22 -15.53
CA LEU A 5 -2.84 -65.51 -15.09
C LEU A 5 -3.08 -65.97 -13.64
N PHE A 6 -3.33 -65.06 -12.71
CA PHE A 6 -4.04 -65.41 -11.47
C PHE A 6 -5.06 -64.32 -11.16
N ALA A 7 -6.26 -64.79 -10.89
CA ALA A 7 -7.40 -64.01 -10.48
C ALA A 7 -7.78 -64.39 -9.03
N ILE A 8 -8.65 -63.55 -8.47
CA ILE A 8 -9.60 -63.77 -7.37
C ILE A 8 -9.03 -63.69 -5.92
N PRO A 9 -9.88 -63.46 -4.89
CA PRO A 9 -10.28 -62.15 -4.34
C PRO A 9 -10.07 -62.10 -2.80
N LEU A 10 -10.87 -61.26 -2.10
CA LEU A 10 -11.27 -61.34 -0.68
C LEU A 10 -10.57 -60.32 0.24
N LEU A 11 -11.29 -59.26 0.61
CA LEU A 11 -11.87 -59.12 1.95
C LEU A 11 -12.74 -57.86 2.04
N LEU A 12 -14.00 -58.05 2.45
CA LEU A 12 -14.84 -56.99 3.00
C LEU A 12 -14.23 -56.50 4.33
N ALA A 13 -14.08 -55.19 4.47
CA ALA A 13 -13.95 -54.55 5.78
C ALA A 13 -15.01 -53.46 5.90
N ALA A 14 -15.91 -53.66 6.87
CA ALA A 14 -16.94 -52.72 7.27
C ALA A 14 -16.31 -51.46 7.88
N GLY A 15 -16.72 -50.29 7.41
CA GLY A 15 -16.43 -49.00 8.02
C GLY A 15 -17.74 -48.25 8.23
N ALA A 16 -18.11 -48.06 9.49
CA ALA A 16 -19.35 -47.46 9.93
C ALA A 16 -19.51 -46.00 9.43
N CYS A 17 -20.64 -45.70 8.80
CA CYS A 17 -21.09 -44.33 8.58
C CYS A 17 -21.62 -43.75 9.90
N SER A 18 -20.72 -43.19 10.70
CA SER A 18 -21.11 -42.27 11.77
C SER A 18 -21.32 -40.89 11.14
N HIS A 19 -22.59 -40.50 10.97
CA HIS A 19 -22.97 -39.15 10.57
C HIS A 19 -22.71 -38.22 11.76
N LYS A 20 -21.57 -37.53 11.75
CA LYS A 20 -21.33 -36.40 12.63
C LYS A 20 -21.51 -35.13 11.82
N THR A 21 -22.62 -34.45 12.07
CA THR A 21 -22.88 -33.08 11.62
C THR A 21 -21.82 -32.17 12.24
N GLU A 22 -20.81 -31.78 11.46
CA GLU A 22 -19.87 -30.74 11.85
C GLU A 22 -20.41 -29.39 11.37
N LYS A 23 -20.64 -28.50 12.33
CA LYS A 23 -20.91 -27.09 12.06
C LYS A 23 -19.65 -26.53 11.38
N MET A 24 -19.82 -25.98 10.17
CA MET A 24 -18.76 -25.22 9.52
C MET A 24 -18.49 -23.96 10.34
N GLU A 25 -17.42 -24.03 11.12
CA GLU A 25 -16.76 -22.88 11.74
C GLU A 25 -15.91 -22.22 10.65
N TYR A 26 -16.16 -20.93 10.41
CA TYR A 26 -15.41 -20.13 9.43
C TYR A 26 -14.01 -19.87 10.01
N THR A 27 -13.07 -20.76 9.71
CA THR A 27 -11.67 -20.57 10.08
C THR A 27 -11.06 -19.50 9.17
N GLN A 28 -10.98 -18.30 9.71
CA GLN A 28 -10.36 -17.12 9.11
C GLN A 28 -8.87 -17.40 8.88
N GLY A 29 -8.52 -17.70 7.64
CA GLY A 29 -7.16 -18.02 7.21
C GLY A 29 -6.24 -16.80 7.14
N VAL A 30 -5.42 -16.67 8.19
CA VAL A 30 -4.00 -16.26 8.18
C VAL A 30 -3.62 -14.93 7.50
N THR A 31 -3.58 -13.86 8.30
CA THR A 31 -2.67 -12.73 8.06
C THR A 31 -1.35 -13.03 8.77
N HIS A 32 -0.29 -13.29 8.00
CA HIS A 32 1.08 -13.28 8.53
C HIS A 32 1.56 -11.83 8.64
N ILE A 33 1.90 -11.36 9.84
CA ILE A 33 3.15 -10.63 10.12
C ILE A 33 3.42 -10.56 11.63
N GLY A 34 4.68 -10.81 12.01
CA GLY A 34 5.34 -10.14 13.14
C GLY A 34 5.17 -10.79 14.52
N SER A 35 6.23 -11.44 14.99
CA SER A 35 6.38 -12.00 16.33
C SER A 35 6.06 -11.00 17.45
N ALA A 36 5.16 -11.38 18.36
CA ALA A 36 5.07 -10.78 19.69
C ALA A 36 5.65 -11.76 20.72
N ILE A 37 6.86 -11.45 21.18
CA ILE A 37 7.41 -12.00 22.41
C ILE A 37 6.69 -11.29 23.56
N GLY A 38 5.70 -11.97 24.18
CA GLY A 38 5.11 -11.66 25.50
C GLY A 38 4.29 -10.37 25.62
N TRP A 39 3.01 -10.47 26.01
CA TRP A 39 2.47 -10.30 27.37
C TRP A 39 0.96 -10.67 27.29
N ARG A 40 0.53 -11.57 28.18
CA ARG A 40 -0.89 -11.92 28.34
C ARG A 40 -1.62 -10.68 28.91
N ASP A 41 -2.78 -10.34 28.35
CA ASP A 41 -3.71 -9.25 28.76
C ASP A 41 -3.65 -7.87 28.06
N SER A 42 -3.00 -7.75 26.91
CA SER A 42 -3.17 -6.55 26.07
C SER A 42 -4.44 -6.67 25.22
N LYS A 43 -5.48 -5.89 25.53
CA LYS A 43 -6.61 -5.67 24.60
C LYS A 43 -6.04 -5.16 23.27
N PRO A 44 -6.48 -5.67 22.10
CA PRO A 44 -5.99 -5.15 20.83
C PRO A 44 -6.34 -3.67 20.74
N VAL A 45 -5.31 -2.81 20.71
CA VAL A 45 -5.49 -1.39 20.41
C VAL A 45 -5.80 -1.30 18.93
N ASN A 46 -7.05 -0.98 18.59
CA ASN A 46 -7.44 -0.73 17.21
C ASN A 46 -6.89 0.63 16.77
N VAL A 47 -5.62 0.66 16.35
CA VAL A 47 -5.00 1.84 15.74
C VAL A 47 -5.48 1.98 14.30
N MET A 48 -6.28 3.02 14.03
CA MET A 48 -6.66 3.36 12.66
C MET A 48 -5.50 4.07 11.96
N PRO A 49 -5.08 3.65 10.75
CA PRO A 49 -4.01 4.31 10.01
C PRO A 49 -4.32 5.78 9.72
N LYS A 50 -3.34 6.64 9.97
CA LYS A 50 -3.40 8.06 9.64
C LYS A 50 -3.14 8.30 8.15
N ALA A 51 -3.79 9.32 7.60
CA ALA A 51 -3.52 9.81 6.27
C ALA A 51 -2.17 10.54 6.23
N SER A 52 -1.66 10.75 5.02
CA SER A 52 -0.47 11.57 4.81
C SER A 52 -0.65 12.55 3.65
N ALA A 53 0.08 13.65 3.70
CA ALA A 53 0.19 14.61 2.60
C ALA A 53 1.65 14.75 2.19
N PHE A 54 1.89 15.10 0.93
CA PHE A 54 3.22 15.27 0.39
C PHE A 54 3.33 16.47 -0.54
N ARG A 55 4.56 16.94 -0.72
CA ARG A 55 4.97 17.84 -1.80
C ARG A 55 5.96 17.13 -2.70
N MET A 56 6.05 17.58 -3.94
CA MET A 56 7.01 17.10 -4.94
C MET A 56 7.81 18.28 -5.49
N ASN A 57 8.94 17.99 -6.13
CA ASN A 57 9.82 19.00 -6.71
C ASN A 57 9.47 19.40 -8.16
N GLY A 58 8.29 19.01 -8.64
CA GLY A 58 7.74 19.30 -9.96
C GLY A 58 6.27 18.86 -10.01
N ASP A 59 5.60 19.03 -11.15
CA ASP A 59 4.23 18.57 -11.32
C ASP A 59 4.20 17.12 -11.85
N TYR A 60 3.99 16.19 -10.93
CA TYR A 60 3.90 14.76 -11.21
C TYR A 60 2.62 14.15 -10.62
N ALA A 61 1.59 14.98 -10.36
CA ALA A 61 0.37 14.53 -9.70
C ALA A 61 -0.40 13.50 -10.53
N ASN A 62 -0.22 13.51 -11.85
CA ASN A 62 -0.84 12.54 -12.74
C ASN A 62 0.00 11.28 -12.97
N ASN A 63 1.22 11.21 -12.39
CA ASN A 63 2.17 10.15 -12.66
C ASN A 63 2.18 9.09 -11.56
N VAL A 64 2.28 7.83 -11.96
CA VAL A 64 2.40 6.72 -11.01
C VAL A 64 3.74 6.80 -10.29
N ALA A 65 3.70 6.76 -8.97
CA ALA A 65 4.89 6.74 -8.13
C ALA A 65 5.37 5.30 -7.86
N ILE A 66 6.68 5.12 -7.75
CA ILE A 66 7.33 3.90 -7.25
C ILE A 66 8.29 4.27 -6.13
N THR A 67 8.61 3.35 -5.23
CA THR A 67 9.52 3.60 -4.11
C THR A 67 10.83 2.86 -4.31
N LEU A 68 11.94 3.56 -4.09
CA LEU A 68 13.29 3.00 -4.16
C LEU A 68 13.84 2.71 -2.76
N ASN A 69 14.61 1.64 -2.66
CA ASN A 69 15.52 1.40 -1.54
C ASN A 69 16.74 2.35 -1.63
N PRO A 70 17.53 2.50 -0.55
CA PRO A 70 18.75 3.31 -0.56
C PRO A 70 19.78 2.89 -1.62
N ASP A 71 19.80 1.61 -1.99
CA ASP A 71 20.67 1.03 -3.03
C ASP A 71 20.12 1.21 -4.47
N GLY A 72 18.96 1.86 -4.63
CA GLY A 72 18.30 2.07 -5.91
C GLY A 72 17.53 0.85 -6.45
N SER A 73 17.37 -0.23 -5.67
CA SER A 73 16.42 -1.31 -5.98
C SER A 73 14.96 -0.86 -5.74
N LEU A 74 13.99 -1.54 -6.35
CA LEU A 74 12.58 -1.22 -6.13
C LEU A 74 12.13 -1.78 -4.77
N ALA A 75 11.62 -0.91 -3.91
CA ALA A 75 10.98 -1.28 -2.65
C ALA A 75 9.47 -1.51 -2.82
N TYR A 76 8.83 -0.72 -3.68
CA TYR A 76 7.40 -0.81 -3.96
C TYR A 76 7.08 -0.30 -5.37
N PHE A 77 6.15 -0.97 -6.05
CA PHE A 77 5.50 -0.55 -7.28
C PHE A 77 4.08 -1.15 -7.31
N PRO A 78 3.07 -0.43 -7.80
CA PRO A 78 1.70 -0.93 -7.84
C PRO A 78 1.50 -1.93 -8.99
N ASP A 79 0.60 -2.90 -8.81
CA ASP A 79 0.06 -3.63 -9.95
C ASP A 79 -0.87 -2.70 -10.77
N PRO A 80 -0.93 -2.80 -12.11
CA PRO A 80 -1.90 -2.06 -12.92
C PRO A 80 -3.34 -2.15 -12.39
N SER A 81 -3.74 -3.31 -11.87
CA SER A 81 -5.08 -3.54 -11.31
C SER A 81 -5.33 -2.84 -9.96
N ASP A 82 -4.28 -2.45 -9.24
CA ASP A 82 -4.39 -1.63 -8.02
C ASP A 82 -4.64 -0.14 -8.33
N ILE A 83 -4.46 0.27 -9.59
CA ILE A 83 -4.59 1.66 -10.00
C ILE A 83 -6.02 1.97 -10.46
N SER A 84 -6.62 2.95 -9.80
CA SER A 84 -7.93 3.51 -10.13
C SER A 84 -7.90 5.04 -10.06
N ALA A 85 -9.03 5.69 -10.37
CA ALA A 85 -9.20 7.13 -10.19
C ALA A 85 -9.01 7.59 -8.73
N ASN A 86 -9.17 6.67 -7.76
CA ASN A 86 -8.93 6.93 -6.35
C ASN A 86 -7.46 6.83 -5.95
N SER A 87 -6.58 6.31 -6.81
CA SER A 87 -5.14 6.18 -6.56
C SER A 87 -4.38 7.49 -6.80
N SER A 88 -4.83 8.33 -7.75
CA SER A 88 -4.20 9.63 -8.02
C SER A 88 -4.21 10.51 -6.77
N PRO A 89 -3.19 11.30 -6.44
CA PRO A 89 -3.26 12.24 -5.33
C PRO A 89 -4.41 13.26 -5.47
N LEU A 90 -4.98 13.75 -4.36
CA LEU A 90 -5.91 14.90 -4.39
C LEU A 90 -5.16 16.18 -4.09
N GLU A 91 -5.45 17.24 -4.84
CA GLU A 91 -4.88 18.54 -4.55
C GLU A 91 -5.45 19.09 -3.24
N ILE A 92 -4.56 19.45 -2.31
CA ILE A 92 -4.93 20.17 -1.10
C ILE A 92 -4.75 21.68 -1.34
N GLY A 93 -3.74 22.07 -2.13
CA GLY A 93 -3.37 23.47 -2.39
C GLY A 93 -2.04 23.84 -1.72
N ASN A 94 -1.48 25.00 -2.08
CA ASN A 94 -0.13 25.41 -1.67
C ASN A 94 0.92 24.34 -1.99
N GLY A 95 0.80 23.64 -3.13
CA GLY A 95 1.70 22.57 -3.56
C GLY A 95 1.60 21.26 -2.76
N TRP A 96 0.67 21.15 -1.81
CA TRP A 96 0.41 19.92 -1.07
C TRP A 96 -0.62 19.04 -1.77
N TRP A 97 -0.39 17.73 -1.69
CA TRP A 97 -1.24 16.69 -2.25
C TRP A 97 -1.55 15.64 -1.18
N LEU A 98 -2.80 15.21 -1.10
CA LEU A 98 -3.22 14.10 -0.26
C LEU A 98 -2.72 12.79 -0.86
N ASN A 99 -2.00 12.00 -0.07
CA ASN A 99 -1.51 10.70 -0.47
C ASN A 99 -2.65 9.69 -0.55
N ARG A 100 -2.96 9.21 -1.75
CA ARG A 100 -3.94 8.14 -1.99
C ARG A 100 -3.35 6.87 -2.61
N GLN A 101 -2.19 6.97 -3.28
CA GLN A 101 -1.52 5.80 -3.88
C GLN A 101 -0.72 4.98 -2.84
N GLY A 102 -0.34 5.57 -1.70
CA GLY A 102 0.61 4.96 -0.77
C GLY A 102 2.07 5.40 -1.01
N ILE A 103 2.26 6.66 -1.41
CA ILE A 103 3.56 7.29 -1.64
C ILE A 103 4.34 7.43 -0.32
N SER A 104 5.66 7.31 -0.39
CA SER A 104 6.59 7.54 0.73
C SER A 104 7.58 8.66 0.42
N ALA A 105 8.36 9.10 1.41
CA ALA A 105 9.41 10.10 1.22
C ALA A 105 10.51 9.68 0.21
N LYS A 106 10.66 8.38 -0.06
CA LYS A 106 11.63 7.83 -1.04
C LYS A 106 11.00 7.54 -2.40
N SER A 107 9.74 7.95 -2.61
CA SER A 107 9.08 7.72 -3.87
C SER A 107 9.56 8.68 -4.95
N VAL A 108 9.63 8.15 -6.16
CA VAL A 108 9.96 8.83 -7.42
C VAL A 108 8.82 8.62 -8.40
N PHE A 109 8.71 9.47 -9.41
CA PHE A 109 7.58 9.47 -10.33
C PHE A 109 7.99 8.89 -11.68
N THR A 110 7.14 8.03 -12.24
CA THR A 110 7.35 7.42 -13.55
C THR A 110 6.73 8.28 -14.66
N LYS A 111 7.07 8.00 -15.92
CA LYS A 111 6.42 8.62 -17.09
C LYS A 111 4.98 8.13 -17.30
N TYR A 112 4.59 7.01 -16.70
CA TYR A 112 3.23 6.49 -16.82
C TYR A 112 2.26 7.38 -16.07
N THR A 113 1.22 7.85 -16.76
CA THR A 113 0.08 8.43 -16.08
C THR A 113 -0.76 7.34 -15.41
N PHE A 114 -1.56 7.70 -14.40
CA PHE A 114 -2.50 6.74 -13.78
C PHE A 114 -3.43 6.10 -14.83
N ALA A 115 -3.91 6.89 -15.79
CA ALA A 115 -4.82 6.45 -16.84
C ALA A 115 -4.18 5.51 -17.87
N GLU A 116 -2.88 5.63 -18.11
CA GLU A 116 -2.12 4.71 -18.98
C GLU A 116 -1.75 3.44 -18.23
N TYR A 117 -1.22 3.59 -17.00
CA TYR A 117 -0.73 2.47 -16.21
C TYR A 117 -1.85 1.48 -15.87
N SER A 118 -3.04 1.97 -15.52
CA SER A 118 -4.19 1.12 -15.17
C SER A 118 -4.71 0.27 -16.34
N LYS A 119 -4.32 0.58 -17.58
CA LYS A 119 -4.72 -0.15 -18.79
C LYS A 119 -3.70 -1.21 -19.19
N LEU A 120 -2.55 -1.27 -18.53
CA LEU A 120 -1.54 -2.28 -18.80
C LEU A 120 -2.06 -3.65 -18.38
N LYS A 121 -1.83 -4.66 -19.23
CA LYS A 121 -2.27 -6.04 -18.96
C LYS A 121 -1.38 -6.75 -17.93
N THR A 122 -0.12 -6.32 -17.84
CA THR A 122 0.91 -6.88 -16.97
C THR A 122 1.73 -5.75 -16.42
N VAL A 123 2.27 -5.94 -15.21
CA VAL A 123 3.25 -5.03 -14.62
C VAL A 123 4.46 -4.92 -15.56
N PRO A 124 4.96 -3.71 -15.89
CA PRO A 124 6.23 -3.56 -16.59
C PRO A 124 7.37 -4.21 -15.81
N SER A 125 8.41 -4.67 -16.50
CA SER A 125 9.59 -5.22 -15.85
C SER A 125 10.28 -4.18 -14.95
N ILE A 126 11.08 -4.65 -13.99
CA ILE A 126 11.86 -3.77 -13.10
C ILE A 126 12.74 -2.79 -13.90
N ALA A 127 13.34 -3.26 -14.99
CA ALA A 127 14.18 -2.42 -15.86
C ALA A 127 13.36 -1.31 -16.54
N GLU A 128 12.16 -1.64 -17.04
CA GLU A 128 11.25 -0.66 -17.64
C GLU A 128 10.73 0.34 -16.61
N LEU A 129 10.34 -0.11 -15.41
CA LEU A 129 9.92 0.78 -14.33
C LEU A 129 11.03 1.77 -13.97
N LYS A 130 12.28 1.31 -13.80
CA LYS A 130 13.42 2.20 -13.53
C LYS A 130 13.71 3.15 -14.69
N ALA A 131 13.69 2.68 -15.93
CA ALA A 131 13.90 3.52 -17.11
C ALA A 131 12.77 4.55 -17.34
N SER A 132 11.58 4.26 -16.83
CA SER A 132 10.43 5.16 -16.88
C SER A 132 10.49 6.27 -15.84
N VAL A 133 11.39 6.21 -14.84
CA VAL A 133 11.50 7.27 -13.82
C VAL A 133 11.85 8.60 -14.48
N ILE A 134 11.08 9.64 -14.15
CA ILE A 134 11.35 11.01 -14.59
C ILE A 134 12.62 11.49 -13.86
N PRO A 135 13.70 11.85 -14.57
CA PRO A 135 14.97 12.22 -13.95
C PRO A 135 14.83 13.34 -12.93
N GLY A 136 15.35 13.13 -11.71
CA GLY A 136 15.31 14.10 -10.63
C GLY A 136 13.95 14.26 -9.93
N SER A 137 12.90 13.56 -10.39
CA SER A 137 11.58 13.57 -9.73
C SER A 137 11.68 12.93 -8.34
N ARG A 138 11.11 13.57 -7.33
CA ARG A 138 11.08 13.07 -5.95
C ARG A 138 10.01 13.75 -5.12
N VAL A 139 9.62 13.08 -4.05
CA VAL A 139 8.93 13.72 -2.93
C VAL A 139 9.89 14.70 -2.25
N SER A 140 9.47 15.96 -2.09
CA SER A 140 10.25 17.02 -1.45
C SER A 140 9.87 17.23 0.01
N ASN A 141 8.65 16.88 0.39
CA ASN A 141 8.20 16.92 1.78
C ASN A 141 7.09 15.89 2.02
N MET A 142 6.99 15.39 3.25
CA MET A 142 5.99 14.42 3.68
C MET A 142 5.50 14.79 5.09
N ARG A 143 4.20 14.66 5.32
CA ARG A 143 3.56 14.92 6.61
C ARG A 143 2.51 13.86 6.89
N GLU A 144 2.53 13.33 8.10
CA GLU A 144 1.38 12.61 8.64
C GLU A 144 0.29 13.63 9.00
N LEU A 145 -0.97 13.26 8.80
CA LEU A 145 -2.11 14.12 9.06
C LEU A 145 -2.85 13.69 10.33
N PRO A 146 -3.51 14.60 11.06
CA PRO A 146 -4.34 14.24 12.21
C PRO A 146 -5.64 13.50 11.83
N PHE A 147 -5.87 13.21 10.55
CA PHE A 147 -7.03 12.52 10.00
C PHE A 147 -6.71 11.07 9.63
N THR A 148 -7.69 10.17 9.68
CA THR A 148 -7.55 8.83 9.11
C THR A 148 -7.56 8.88 7.59
N ILE A 149 -7.12 7.78 6.96
CA ILE A 149 -7.16 7.61 5.50
C ILE A 149 -8.57 7.83 4.93
N SER A 150 -9.62 7.38 5.64
CA SER A 150 -11.01 7.50 5.19
C SER A 150 -11.59 8.92 5.35
N GLU A 151 -11.15 9.65 6.38
CA GLU A 151 -11.67 11.00 6.66
C GLU A 151 -11.03 12.07 5.78
N ALA A 152 -9.74 11.92 5.47
CA ALA A 152 -8.96 12.97 4.83
C ALA A 152 -9.54 13.49 3.50
N PRO A 153 -10.08 12.66 2.58
CA PRO A 153 -10.66 13.16 1.33
C PRO A 153 -11.85 14.10 1.50
N GLN A 154 -12.59 13.99 2.61
CA GLN A 154 -13.75 14.83 2.92
C GLN A 154 -13.37 16.09 3.73
N ASN A 155 -12.12 16.23 4.14
CA ASN A 155 -11.65 17.27 5.07
C ASN A 155 -10.48 18.09 4.52
N LEU A 156 -10.42 18.30 3.19
CA LEU A 156 -9.29 18.97 2.53
C LEU A 156 -9.04 20.40 3.03
N ASP A 157 -10.09 21.17 3.35
CA ASP A 157 -9.94 22.53 3.88
C ASP A 157 -9.32 22.56 5.27
N SER A 158 -9.74 21.65 6.16
CA SER A 158 -9.16 21.48 7.48
C SER A 158 -7.70 21.03 7.40
N ILE A 159 -7.37 20.14 6.46
CA ILE A 159 -6.00 19.72 6.18
C ILE A 159 -5.15 20.89 5.68
N ARG A 160 -5.69 21.72 4.77
CA ARG A 160 -5.00 22.91 4.27
C ARG A 160 -4.67 23.89 5.40
N ALA A 161 -5.62 24.13 6.31
CA ALA A 161 -5.40 24.98 7.47
C ALA A 161 -4.29 24.42 8.38
N TYR A 162 -4.35 23.12 8.70
CA TYR A 162 -3.34 22.41 9.49
C TYR A 162 -1.93 22.51 8.88
N LEU A 163 -1.79 22.29 7.58
CA LEU A 163 -0.49 22.38 6.88
C LEU A 163 0.04 23.82 6.76
N SER A 164 -0.80 24.83 6.97
CA SER A 164 -0.43 26.25 6.89
C SER A 164 0.03 26.81 8.24
N SER A 165 -0.54 26.36 9.36
CA SER A 165 -0.13 26.78 10.71
C SER A 165 1.33 26.40 11.02
N ASP A 166 1.75 25.22 10.59
CA ASP A 166 3.11 24.71 10.85
C ASP A 166 4.20 25.50 10.11
N ASN A 167 3.87 26.09 8.95
CA ASN A 167 4.81 26.97 8.23
C ASN A 167 4.99 28.32 8.94
N THR A 168 4.02 28.75 9.75
CA THR A 168 4.04 30.06 10.42
C THR A 168 4.97 30.02 11.64
N THR A 169 5.01 28.91 12.38
CA THR A 169 5.91 28.73 13.54
C THR A 169 7.39 28.80 13.14
N GLY A 170 7.75 28.30 11.94
CA GLY A 170 9.12 28.39 11.43
C GLY A 170 9.56 29.79 10.99
N VAL A 171 8.61 30.64 10.58
CA VAL A 171 8.90 32.02 10.15
C VAL A 171 9.04 32.95 11.35
N TYR A 172 8.22 32.77 12.40
CA TYR A 172 8.30 33.59 13.61
C TYR A 172 9.63 33.41 14.36
N LEU A 173 10.18 32.19 14.40
CA LEU A 173 11.48 31.93 15.03
C LEU A 173 12.68 32.50 14.26
N GLN A 174 12.55 32.81 12.97
CA GLN A 174 13.63 33.46 12.20
C GLN A 174 13.58 34.99 12.24
N GLN A 175 12.47 35.58 12.68
CA GLN A 175 12.34 37.04 12.82
C GLN A 175 12.72 37.55 14.22
N VAL A 176 12.75 36.70 15.24
CA VAL A 176 13.14 37.08 16.62
C VAL A 176 14.66 37.00 16.90
N HIS A 177 15.46 36.60 15.90
CA HIS A 177 16.92 36.54 15.99
C HIS A 177 17.64 37.52 15.05
N LYS A 178 16.98 38.60 14.63
CA LYS A 178 17.63 39.73 13.94
C LYS A 178 17.69 40.95 14.83
#